data_AF-A0A285EZ60-F1
#
_entry.id   AF-A0A285EZ60-F1
#
_cell.length_a   1.000
_cell.length_b   1.000
_cell.length_c   1.000
_cell.angle_alpha   90.00
_cell.angle_beta   90.00
_cell.angle_gamma   90.00
#
_symmetry.space_group_name_H-M   'P 1'
#
loop_
_entity.id
_entity.type
_entity.pdbx_description
1 polymer ?
#
loop_
_entity_poly.entity_id
_entity_poly.type
_entity_poly.pdbx_seq_one_letter_code
_entity_poly.pdbx_strand_id
1 'polypeptide(L)'
;MTDQQTNAIPAQSSPPAPGPWADYLAAAQRLDAVRRAASSASGEHQAAASAASQELSVVRTQLAHQQARLGGELGVPLTELQPTQADLDVAAQAVAGGPAAALAALQQARRTADTAEALLSGPAPSRPWRPWARNLLVYGPFAVVVLIVQIALYLVAPPGSVSNLALLCGLSMPLVAFGLGWATIGFVWGGGSESVDRTPIVGAIACLTPVLLTCMGVGLASFFN
;
A
#
# COMPACT_ATOMS: atom_id res chain seq x y z
N MET A 1 -106.73 8.01 -12.41
CA MET A 1 -106.23 8.38 -13.74
C MET A 1 -104.77 8.80 -13.54
N THR A 2 -103.83 7.84 -13.62
CA THR A 2 -102.98 7.54 -14.80
C THR A 2 -102.17 8.79 -15.22
N ASP A 3 -100.84 8.83 -15.25
CA ASP A 3 -99.86 7.80 -15.62
C ASP A 3 -98.49 8.01 -14.95
N GLN A 4 -97.90 6.92 -14.44
CA GLN A 4 -96.50 6.86 -14.02
C GLN A 4 -95.67 6.42 -15.22
N GLN A 5 -95.14 7.40 -15.95
CA GLN A 5 -94.35 7.19 -17.16
C GLN A 5 -92.96 6.64 -16.78
N THR A 6 -92.85 5.31 -16.82
CA THR A 6 -91.60 4.58 -16.56
C THR A 6 -90.66 4.82 -17.74
N ASN A 7 -89.65 5.64 -17.52
CA ASN A 7 -88.63 5.99 -18.49
C ASN A 7 -87.71 4.78 -18.70
N ALA A 8 -88.01 3.93 -19.68
CA ALA A 8 -87.19 2.78 -20.04
C ALA A 8 -85.94 3.27 -20.79
N ILE A 9 -84.79 3.17 -20.14
CA ILE A 9 -83.47 3.40 -20.75
C ILE A 9 -83.29 2.33 -21.85
N PRO A 10 -83.01 2.70 -23.12
CA PRO A 10 -82.78 1.72 -24.17
C PRO A 10 -81.55 0.87 -23.80
N ALA A 11 -81.71 -0.45 -23.88
CA ALA A 11 -80.64 -1.41 -23.66
C ALA A 11 -79.46 -1.08 -24.59
N GLN A 12 -78.27 -0.88 -24.00
CA GLN A 12 -77.04 -0.69 -24.76
C GLN A 12 -76.80 -1.95 -25.61
N SER A 13 -76.70 -1.77 -26.92
CA SER A 13 -76.29 -2.80 -27.86
C SER A 13 -74.93 -3.36 -27.44
N SER A 14 -74.83 -4.69 -27.32
CA SER A 14 -73.57 -5.37 -27.02
C SER A 14 -72.48 -4.93 -28.00
N PRO A 15 -71.23 -4.74 -27.55
CA PRO A 15 -70.16 -4.28 -28.43
C PRO A 15 -70.01 -5.22 -29.63
N PRO A 16 -69.80 -4.68 -30.84
CA PRO A 16 -69.65 -5.49 -32.04
C PRO A 16 -68.49 -6.48 -31.83
N ALA A 17 -68.70 -7.73 -32.23
CA ALA A 17 -67.66 -8.76 -32.15
C ALA A 17 -66.38 -8.26 -32.84
N PRO A 18 -65.19 -8.52 -32.28
CA PRO A 18 -63.94 -8.03 -32.82
C PRO A 18 -63.81 -8.47 -34.28
N GLY A 19 -63.80 -7.48 -35.17
CA GLY A 19 -63.65 -7.67 -36.61
C GLY A 19 -62.19 -7.54 -37.03
N PRO A 20 -61.86 -7.93 -38.28
CA PRO A 20 -60.48 -7.96 -38.78
C PRO A 20 -59.76 -6.60 -38.71
N TRP A 21 -60.49 -5.48 -38.74
CA TRP A 21 -59.93 -4.14 -38.55
C TRP A 21 -59.45 -3.88 -37.11
N ALA A 22 -60.19 -4.37 -36.11
CA ALA A 22 -59.80 -4.24 -34.70
C ALA A 22 -58.52 -5.05 -34.43
N ASP A 23 -58.41 -6.25 -35.02
CA ASP A 23 -57.21 -7.08 -34.94
C ASP A 23 -56.00 -6.41 -35.59
N TYR A 24 -56.18 -5.77 -36.75
CA TYR A 24 -55.14 -4.98 -37.39
C TYR A 24 -54.66 -3.81 -36.51
N LEU A 25 -55.59 -3.03 -35.92
CA LEU A 25 -55.22 -1.92 -35.03
C LEU A 25 -54.49 -2.42 -33.79
N ALA A 26 -54.94 -3.53 -33.19
CA ALA A 26 -54.26 -4.15 -32.06
C ALA A 26 -52.84 -4.61 -32.45
N ALA A 27 -52.67 -5.21 -33.64
CA ALA A 27 -51.36 -5.61 -34.15
C ALA A 27 -50.44 -4.39 -34.38
N ALA A 28 -50.97 -3.31 -34.97
CA ALA A 28 -50.22 -2.07 -35.18
C ALA A 28 -49.77 -1.42 -33.86
N GLN A 29 -50.65 -1.39 -32.85
CA GLN A 29 -50.32 -0.89 -31.51
C GLN A 29 -49.24 -1.75 -30.83
N ARG A 30 -49.30 -3.08 -30.97
CA ARG A 30 -48.25 -3.99 -30.47
C ARG A 30 -46.92 -3.73 -31.17
N LEU A 31 -46.92 -3.53 -32.48
CA LEU A 31 -45.70 -3.22 -33.24
C LEU A 31 -45.09 -1.88 -32.80
N ASP A 32 -45.90 -0.85 -32.61
CA ASP A 32 -45.43 0.44 -32.10
C ASP A 32 -44.86 0.34 -30.68
N ALA A 33 -45.51 -0.43 -29.80
CA ALA A 33 -45.00 -0.70 -28.46
C ALA A 33 -43.62 -1.40 -28.50
N VAL A 34 -43.44 -2.41 -29.36
CA VAL A 34 -42.14 -3.09 -29.54
C VAL A 34 -41.09 -2.15 -30.12
N ARG A 35 -41.44 -1.31 -31.10
CA ARG A 35 -40.52 -0.31 -31.66
C ARG A 35 -40.04 0.66 -30.60
N ARG A 36 -40.95 1.20 -29.78
CA ARG A 36 -40.59 2.12 -28.69
C ARG A 36 -39.70 1.45 -27.65
N ALA A 37 -40.00 0.21 -27.27
CA ALA A 37 -39.17 -0.58 -26.35
C ALA A 37 -37.76 -0.87 -26.92
N ALA A 38 -37.66 -1.16 -28.22
CA ALA A 38 -36.36 -1.36 -28.87
C ALA A 38 -35.54 -0.06 -28.93
N SER A 39 -36.17 1.07 -29.24
CA SER A 39 -35.53 2.38 -29.23
C SER A 39 -35.06 2.78 -27.82
N SER A 40 -35.86 2.56 -26.78
CA SER A 40 -35.44 2.84 -25.40
C SER A 40 -34.26 1.95 -24.97
N ALA A 41 -34.34 0.63 -25.23
CA ALA A 41 -33.26 -0.31 -24.90
C ALA A 41 -31.95 0.06 -25.63
N SER A 42 -32.03 0.50 -26.88
CA SER A 42 -30.86 0.95 -27.65
C SER A 42 -30.25 2.24 -27.07
N GLY A 43 -31.10 3.19 -26.65
CA GLY A 43 -30.68 4.41 -25.98
C GLY A 43 -29.95 4.12 -24.66
N GLU A 44 -30.46 3.19 -23.86
CA GLU A 44 -29.83 2.75 -22.61
C GLU A 44 -28.46 2.09 -22.86
N HIS A 45 -28.35 1.22 -23.88
CA HIS A 45 -27.07 0.61 -24.26
C HIS A 45 -26.05 1.66 -24.69
N GLN A 46 -26.46 2.65 -25.49
CA GLN A 46 -25.58 3.72 -25.96
C GLN A 46 -25.13 4.62 -24.79
N ALA A 47 -26.03 4.94 -23.86
CA ALA A 47 -25.72 5.69 -22.65
C ALA A 47 -24.74 4.93 -21.74
N ALA A 48 -24.94 3.62 -21.57
CA ALA A 48 -24.02 2.78 -20.79
C ALA A 48 -22.63 2.71 -21.45
N ALA A 49 -22.56 2.59 -22.78
CA ALA A 49 -21.29 2.54 -23.51
C ALA A 49 -20.52 3.87 -23.45
N SER A 50 -21.22 5.01 -23.54
CA SER A 50 -20.59 6.33 -23.43
C SER A 50 -20.07 6.59 -22.00
N ALA A 51 -20.86 6.24 -20.98
CA ALA A 51 -20.45 6.30 -19.58
C ALA A 51 -19.23 5.39 -19.31
N ALA A 52 -19.22 4.16 -19.84
CA ALA A 52 -18.08 3.24 -19.70
C ALA A 52 -16.82 3.82 -20.34
N SER A 53 -16.92 4.46 -21.50
CA SER A 53 -15.79 5.11 -22.16
C SER A 53 -15.23 6.28 -21.34
N GLN A 54 -16.11 7.08 -20.73
CA GLN A 54 -15.73 8.17 -19.84
C GLN A 54 -15.00 7.64 -18.60
N GLU A 55 -15.57 6.66 -17.90
CA GLU A 55 -14.93 6.06 -16.72
C GLU A 55 -13.59 5.39 -17.07
N LEU A 56 -13.47 4.73 -18.22
CA LEU A 56 -12.21 4.16 -18.68
C LEU A 56 -11.12 5.22 -18.84
N SER A 57 -11.46 6.40 -19.37
CA SER A 57 -10.49 7.50 -19.52
C SER A 57 -10.00 8.02 -18.16
N VAL A 58 -10.89 8.08 -17.17
CA VAL A 58 -10.57 8.48 -15.79
C VAL A 58 -9.64 7.45 -15.15
N VAL A 59 -10.02 6.16 -15.19
CA VAL A 59 -9.24 5.06 -14.60
C VAL A 59 -7.85 4.97 -15.24
N ARG A 60 -7.73 5.12 -16.56
CA ARG A 60 -6.42 5.12 -17.25
C ARG A 60 -5.51 6.25 -16.77
N THR A 61 -6.07 7.44 -16.60
CA THR A 61 -5.31 8.61 -16.14
C THR A 61 -4.81 8.40 -14.70
N GLN A 62 -5.67 7.87 -13.82
CA GLN A 62 -5.29 7.55 -12.43
C GLN A 62 -4.22 6.45 -12.38
N LEU A 63 -4.39 5.36 -13.12
CA LEU A 63 -3.41 4.26 -13.14
C LEU A 63 -2.05 4.72 -13.67
N ALA A 64 -2.00 5.57 -14.69
CA ALA A 64 -0.74 6.13 -15.19
C ALA A 64 -0.01 6.95 -14.11
N HIS A 65 -0.74 7.75 -13.33
CA HIS A 65 -0.18 8.47 -12.20
C HIS A 65 0.38 7.50 -11.14
N GLN A 66 -0.40 6.49 -10.76
CA GLN A 66 0.01 5.48 -9.77
C GLN A 66 1.25 4.70 -10.21
N GLN A 67 1.30 4.26 -11.47
CA GLN A 67 2.46 3.56 -12.03
C GLN A 67 3.71 4.44 -12.05
N ALA A 68 3.58 5.72 -12.42
CA ALA A 68 4.71 6.66 -12.39
C ALA A 68 5.25 6.82 -10.96
N ARG A 69 4.37 6.89 -9.97
CA ARG A 69 4.75 7.01 -8.56
C ARG A 69 5.38 5.72 -8.03
N LEU A 70 4.78 4.56 -8.30
CA LEU A 70 5.31 3.25 -7.89
C LEU A 70 6.68 2.96 -8.51
N GLY A 71 6.84 3.23 -9.81
CA GLY A 71 8.13 3.03 -10.49
C GLY A 71 9.17 4.08 -10.12
N GLY A 72 8.78 5.35 -10.01
CA GLY A 72 9.70 6.47 -9.76
C GLY A 72 10.11 6.64 -8.30
N GLU A 73 9.14 6.73 -7.39
CA GLU A 73 9.38 7.02 -5.97
C GLU A 73 9.64 5.75 -5.15
N LEU A 74 8.90 4.68 -5.42
CA LEU A 74 8.95 3.44 -4.64
C LEU A 74 9.85 2.37 -5.25
N GLY A 75 10.30 2.56 -6.50
CA GLY A 75 11.24 1.67 -7.17
C GLY A 75 10.67 0.29 -7.51
N VAL A 76 9.35 0.17 -7.64
CA VAL A 76 8.69 -1.09 -8.00
C VAL A 76 9.08 -1.48 -9.44
N PRO A 77 9.54 -2.72 -9.70
CA PRO A 77 9.90 -3.17 -11.04
C PRO A 77 8.72 -3.09 -12.01
N LEU A 78 8.94 -2.59 -13.23
CA LEU A 78 7.90 -2.53 -14.27
C LEU A 78 7.28 -3.89 -14.59
N THR A 79 8.02 -4.98 -14.44
CA THR A 79 7.52 -6.35 -14.66
C THR A 79 6.43 -6.73 -13.66
N GLU A 80 6.50 -6.23 -12.42
CA GLU A 80 5.49 -6.46 -11.38
C GLU A 80 4.25 -5.59 -11.59
N LEU A 81 4.37 -4.49 -12.34
CA LEU A 81 3.27 -3.58 -12.64
C LEU A 81 2.46 -3.99 -13.89
N GLN A 82 2.90 -5.01 -14.63
CA GLN A 82 2.16 -5.52 -15.77
C GLN A 82 1.12 -6.56 -15.33
N PRO A 83 -0.12 -6.48 -15.86
CA PRO A 83 -1.15 -7.47 -15.56
C PRO A 83 -0.73 -8.85 -16.06
N THR A 84 -1.02 -9.88 -15.26
CA THR A 84 -0.78 -11.27 -15.64
C THR A 84 -1.89 -11.79 -16.56
N GLN A 85 -1.67 -12.92 -17.22
CA GLN A 85 -2.70 -13.55 -18.05
C GLN A 85 -3.97 -13.88 -17.25
N ALA A 86 -3.82 -14.31 -16.00
CA ALA A 86 -4.96 -14.59 -15.13
C ALA A 86 -5.80 -13.32 -14.84
N ASP A 87 -5.14 -12.16 -14.66
CA ASP A 87 -5.82 -10.89 -14.47
C ASP A 87 -6.64 -10.48 -15.71
N LEU A 88 -6.09 -10.74 -16.90
CA LEU A 88 -6.78 -10.48 -18.17
C LEU A 88 -8.01 -11.36 -18.34
N ASP A 89 -7.94 -12.63 -17.93
CA ASP A 89 -9.09 -13.55 -18.01
C ASP A 89 -10.22 -13.14 -17.06
N VAL A 90 -9.87 -12.71 -15.83
CA VAL A 90 -10.85 -12.16 -14.87
C VAL A 90 -11.48 -10.87 -15.41
N ALA A 91 -10.68 -9.99 -16.00
CA ALA A 91 -11.19 -8.75 -16.62
C ALA A 91 -12.13 -9.04 -17.79
N ALA A 92 -11.81 -10.03 -18.64
CA ALA A 92 -12.65 -10.45 -19.75
C ALA A 92 -14.02 -10.98 -19.26
N GLN A 93 -14.02 -11.76 -18.17
CA GLN A 93 -15.25 -12.26 -17.54
C GLN A 93 -16.09 -11.11 -16.96
N ALA A 94 -15.46 -10.13 -16.32
CA ALA A 94 -16.15 -8.99 -15.72
C ALA A 94 -16.89 -8.11 -16.75
N VAL A 95 -16.39 -8.02 -17.99
CA VAL A 95 -17.00 -7.21 -19.06
C VAL A 95 -17.90 -8.01 -20.00
N ALA A 96 -17.96 -9.34 -19.88
CA ALA A 96 -18.70 -10.21 -20.79
C ALA A 96 -20.22 -9.93 -20.83
N GLY A 97 -20.78 -9.32 -19.78
CA GLY A 97 -22.20 -8.97 -19.67
C GLY A 97 -22.64 -7.74 -20.48
N GLY A 98 -21.77 -7.16 -21.31
CA GLY A 98 -22.10 -5.99 -22.14
C GLY A 98 -21.76 -4.64 -21.49
N PRO A 99 -22.24 -3.52 -22.06
CA PRO A 99 -21.78 -2.18 -21.69
C PRO A 99 -22.11 -1.79 -20.23
N ALA A 100 -23.23 -2.25 -19.69
CA ALA A 100 -23.58 -2.02 -18.28
C ALA A 100 -22.66 -2.79 -17.32
N ALA A 101 -22.30 -4.04 -17.65
CA ALA A 101 -21.33 -4.83 -16.88
C ALA A 101 -19.94 -4.20 -16.93
N ALA A 102 -19.51 -3.74 -18.11
CA ALA A 102 -18.25 -3.03 -18.28
C ALA A 102 -18.20 -1.73 -17.45
N LEU A 103 -19.28 -0.94 -17.44
CA LEU A 103 -19.38 0.26 -16.61
C LEU A 103 -19.26 -0.09 -15.12
N ALA A 104 -19.98 -1.12 -14.65
CA ALA A 104 -19.91 -1.56 -13.25
C ALA A 104 -18.50 -2.02 -12.87
N ALA A 105 -17.84 -2.79 -13.74
CA ALA A 105 -16.45 -3.22 -13.54
C ALA A 105 -15.48 -2.03 -13.47
N LEU A 106 -15.64 -1.02 -14.33
CA LEU A 106 -14.81 0.19 -14.30
C LEU A 106 -15.04 1.03 -13.04
N GLN A 107 -16.29 1.18 -12.59
CA GLN A 107 -16.59 1.86 -11.33
C GLN A 107 -15.97 1.12 -10.14
N GLN A 108 -15.99 -0.20 -10.15
CA GLN A 108 -15.33 -1.01 -9.13
C GLN A 108 -13.80 -0.87 -9.18
N ALA A 109 -13.21 -0.87 -10.36
CA ALA A 109 -11.78 -0.64 -10.55
C ALA A 109 -11.37 0.75 -10.02
N ARG A 110 -12.17 1.78 -10.29
CA ARG A 110 -11.95 3.14 -9.77
C ARG A 110 -11.97 3.19 -8.25
N ARG A 111 -12.99 2.60 -7.60
CA ARG A 111 -13.05 2.53 -6.12
C ARG A 111 -11.81 1.83 -5.56
N THR A 112 -11.37 0.76 -6.20
CA THR A 112 -10.18 0.01 -5.79
C THR A 112 -8.92 0.88 -5.93
N ALA A 113 -8.76 1.58 -7.05
CA ALA A 113 -7.65 2.50 -7.28
C ALA A 113 -7.64 3.66 -6.28
N ASP A 114 -8.81 4.24 -5.96
CA ASP A 114 -8.95 5.31 -4.97
C ASP A 114 -8.57 4.82 -3.56
N THR A 115 -8.97 3.59 -3.18
CA THR A 115 -8.57 2.99 -1.90
C THR A 115 -7.06 2.73 -1.83
N ALA A 116 -6.46 2.26 -2.93
CA ALA A 116 -5.02 2.06 -3.01
C ALA A 116 -4.26 3.40 -2.91
N GLU A 117 -4.75 4.45 -3.56
CA GLU A 117 -4.15 5.78 -3.48
C GLU A 117 -4.20 6.35 -2.06
N ALA A 118 -5.31 6.14 -1.35
CA ALA A 118 -5.44 6.55 0.04
C ALA A 118 -4.40 5.84 0.94
N LEU A 119 -4.10 4.56 0.66
CA LEU A 119 -3.04 3.83 1.37
C LEU A 119 -1.64 4.36 1.03
N LEU A 120 -1.40 4.72 -0.24
CA LEU A 120 -0.12 5.29 -0.69
C LEU A 120 0.10 6.74 -0.24
N SER A 121 -0.98 7.49 0.00
CA SER A 121 -0.96 8.88 0.46
C SER A 121 -1.01 9.02 1.98
N GLY A 122 -1.33 7.94 2.70
CA GLY A 122 -1.27 7.88 4.15
C GLY A 122 0.15 8.16 4.67
N PRO A 123 0.32 8.52 5.96
CA PRO A 123 1.63 8.73 6.55
C PRO A 123 2.50 7.51 6.27
N ALA A 124 3.57 7.73 5.50
CA ALA A 124 4.41 6.66 4.99
C ALA A 124 4.74 5.69 6.13
N PRO A 125 4.56 4.37 5.96
CA PRO A 125 5.00 3.42 6.97
C PRO A 125 6.47 3.71 7.19
N SER A 126 6.80 4.20 8.39
CA SER A 126 8.14 4.58 8.77
C SER A 126 9.06 3.44 8.38
N ARG A 127 9.91 3.69 7.37
CA ARG A 127 10.77 2.68 6.75
C ARG A 127 11.42 1.90 7.90
N PRO A 128 11.21 0.57 8.02
CA PRO A 128 11.75 -0.18 9.14
C PRO A 128 13.25 0.10 9.15
N TRP A 129 13.71 0.79 10.20
CA TRP A 129 15.11 1.17 10.31
C TRP A 129 15.94 -0.09 10.15
N ARG A 130 16.91 -0.08 9.21
CA ARG A 130 17.80 -1.22 9.03
C ARG A 130 18.37 -1.60 10.40
N PRO A 131 18.36 -2.89 10.79
CA PRO A 131 18.81 -3.31 12.12
C PRO A 131 20.20 -2.79 12.48
N TRP A 132 21.11 -2.71 11.48
CA TRP A 132 22.43 -2.12 11.70
C TRP A 132 22.37 -0.63 12.08
N ALA A 133 21.51 0.16 11.45
CA ALA A 133 21.44 1.61 11.68
C ALA A 133 20.90 1.92 13.09
N ARG A 134 19.91 1.13 13.54
CA ARG A 134 19.41 1.17 14.92
C ARG A 134 20.50 0.80 15.92
N ASN A 135 21.24 -0.27 15.65
CA ASN A 135 22.29 -0.74 16.55
C ASN A 135 23.48 0.23 16.57
N LEU A 136 23.86 0.84 15.43
CA LEU A 136 24.93 1.84 15.37
C LEU A 136 24.58 3.12 16.13
N LEU A 137 23.31 3.54 16.10
CA LEU A 137 22.83 4.69 16.89
C LEU A 137 22.95 4.44 18.39
N VAL A 138 22.75 3.19 18.84
CA VAL A 138 22.83 2.82 20.25
C VAL A 138 24.28 2.57 20.69
N TYR A 139 25.06 1.81 19.92
CA TYR A 139 26.45 1.48 20.27
C TYR A 139 27.43 2.64 20.01
N GLY A 140 27.15 3.51 19.04
CA GLY A 140 28.02 4.61 18.63
C GLY A 140 28.38 5.59 19.77
N PRO A 141 27.41 6.13 20.52
CA PRO A 141 27.68 7.03 21.64
C PRO A 141 28.54 6.37 22.74
N PHE A 142 28.30 5.10 23.05
CA PHE A 142 29.11 4.38 24.04
C PHE A 142 30.54 4.16 23.54
N ALA A 143 30.74 3.82 22.27
CA ALA A 143 32.07 3.71 21.68
C ALA A 143 32.83 5.04 21.70
N VAL A 144 32.13 6.17 21.45
CA VAL A 144 32.71 7.52 21.54
C VAL A 144 33.13 7.85 22.97
N VAL A 145 32.30 7.54 23.97
CA VAL A 145 32.64 7.76 25.39
C VAL A 145 33.88 6.95 25.79
N VAL A 146 33.94 5.66 25.41
CA VAL A 146 35.12 4.80 25.68
C VAL A 146 36.37 5.36 25.01
N LEU A 147 36.27 5.83 23.76
CA LEU A 147 37.38 6.46 23.05
C LEU A 147 37.87 7.74 23.74
N ILE A 148 36.96 8.61 24.20
CA ILE A 148 37.29 9.83 24.93
C ILE A 148 38.03 9.50 26.24
N VAL A 149 37.56 8.51 27.00
CA VAL A 149 38.21 8.09 28.24
C VAL A 149 39.60 7.51 27.97
N GLN A 150 39.77 6.70 26.91
CA GLN A 150 41.08 6.18 26.51
C GLN A 150 42.06 7.29 26.13
N ILE A 151 41.61 8.31 25.38
CA ILE A 151 42.42 9.49 25.05
C ILE A 151 42.82 10.25 26.32
N ALA A 152 41.88 10.49 27.23
CA ALA A 152 42.15 11.21 28.48
C ALA A 152 43.15 10.47 29.37
N LEU A 153 43.01 9.15 29.51
CA LEU A 153 43.95 8.31 30.27
C LEU A 153 45.35 8.31 29.65
N TYR A 154 45.44 8.25 28.31
CA TYR A 154 46.72 8.33 27.62
C TYR A 154 47.43 9.68 27.84
N LEU A 155 46.68 10.79 27.82
CA LEU A 155 47.22 12.13 28.01
C LEU A 155 47.67 12.40 29.46
N VAL A 156 47.04 11.77 30.45
CA VAL A 156 47.32 11.98 31.89
C VAL A 156 48.33 10.98 32.45
N ALA A 157 48.53 9.83 31.81
CA ALA A 157 49.42 8.78 32.31
C ALA A 157 50.90 9.22 32.33
N PRO A 158 51.60 9.10 33.47
CA PRO A 158 53.04 9.38 33.56
C PRO A 158 53.85 8.45 32.64
N PRO A 159 54.90 8.97 31.97
CA PRO A 159 55.78 8.15 31.14
C PRO A 159 56.41 7.03 32.00
N GLY A 160 56.12 5.77 31.66
CA GLY A 160 56.63 4.58 32.35
C GLY A 160 55.61 3.77 33.17
N SER A 161 54.42 4.31 33.48
CA SER A 161 53.35 3.60 34.22
C SER A 161 52.25 3.02 33.31
N VAL A 162 52.43 3.12 32.00
CA VAL A 162 51.36 2.98 31.00
C VAL A 162 51.00 1.51 30.70
N SER A 163 51.77 0.52 31.19
CA SER A 163 51.62 -0.85 30.69
C SER A 163 50.42 -1.59 31.28
N ASN A 164 50.37 -1.86 32.59
CA ASN A 164 49.35 -2.78 33.12
C ASN A 164 47.99 -2.11 33.40
N LEU A 165 47.96 -0.89 33.94
CA LEU A 165 46.70 -0.24 34.32
C LEU A 165 45.92 0.25 33.08
N ALA A 166 46.62 0.73 32.05
CA ALA A 166 45.99 1.13 30.80
C ALA A 166 45.50 -0.07 29.99
N LEU A 167 46.20 -1.22 30.05
CA LEU A 167 45.72 -2.47 29.46
C LEU A 167 44.46 -2.98 30.16
N LEU A 168 44.45 -2.99 31.50
CA LEU A 168 43.31 -3.47 32.28
C LEU A 168 42.09 -2.55 32.12
N CYS A 169 42.28 -1.24 32.16
CA CYS A 169 41.22 -0.25 31.99
C CYS A 169 40.76 -0.18 30.52
N GLY A 170 41.69 -0.33 29.57
CA GLY A 170 41.44 -0.33 28.14
C GLY A 170 40.63 -1.54 27.67
N LEU A 171 40.76 -2.70 28.33
CA LEU A 171 40.01 -3.91 28.00
C LEU A 171 38.66 -4.01 28.75
N SER A 172 38.60 -3.56 29.99
CA SER A 172 37.39 -3.68 30.83
C SER A 172 36.29 -2.69 30.44
N MET A 173 36.61 -1.43 30.10
CA MET A 173 35.61 -0.43 29.72
C MET A 173 34.81 -0.77 28.45
N PRO A 174 35.42 -1.25 27.35
CA PRO A 174 34.68 -1.67 26.16
C PRO A 174 33.74 -2.86 26.41
N LEU A 175 34.12 -3.79 27.28
CA LEU A 175 33.25 -4.92 27.67
C LEU A 175 32.02 -4.43 28.44
N VAL A 176 32.20 -3.46 29.35
CA VAL A 176 31.08 -2.85 30.09
C VAL A 176 30.19 -2.03 29.15
N ALA A 177 30.78 -1.26 28.23
CA ALA A 177 30.05 -0.50 27.21
C ALA A 177 29.24 -1.41 26.27
N PHE A 178 29.83 -2.53 25.85
CA PHE A 178 29.14 -3.55 25.06
C PHE A 178 27.96 -4.16 25.83
N GLY A 179 28.17 -4.52 27.10
CA GLY A 179 27.13 -5.08 27.96
C GLY A 179 25.95 -4.11 28.19
N LEU A 180 26.23 -2.83 28.42
CA LEU A 180 25.22 -1.79 28.56
C LEU A 180 24.45 -1.53 27.26
N GLY A 181 25.15 -1.48 26.12
CA GLY A 181 24.51 -1.36 24.81
C GLY A 181 23.62 -2.56 24.48
N TRP A 182 24.05 -3.77 24.83
CA TRP A 182 23.24 -4.98 24.69
C TRP A 182 21.98 -4.98 25.57
N ALA A 183 22.14 -4.60 26.85
CA ALA A 183 21.03 -4.55 27.81
C ALA A 183 19.97 -3.51 27.44
N THR A 184 20.39 -2.32 26.97
CA THR A 184 19.49 -1.26 26.52
C THR A 184 18.69 -1.67 25.27
N ILE A 185 19.32 -2.37 24.32
CA ILE A 185 18.61 -2.91 23.15
C ILE A 185 17.58 -3.97 23.57
N GLY A 186 17.95 -4.84 24.51
CA GLY A 186 17.05 -5.84 25.06
C GLY A 186 15.85 -5.25 25.82
N PHE A 187 16.04 -4.15 26.54
CA PHE A 187 14.98 -3.51 27.32
C PHE A 187 14.04 -2.65 26.48
N VAL A 188 14.57 -1.82 25.59
CA VAL A 188 13.76 -0.88 24.78
C VAL A 188 12.96 -1.61 23.70
N TRP A 189 13.49 -2.72 23.15
CA TRP A 189 12.85 -3.44 22.04
C TRP A 189 12.39 -4.86 22.38
N GLY A 190 12.58 -5.36 23.61
CA GLY A 190 12.30 -6.76 23.98
C GLY A 190 10.84 -7.11 24.33
N GLY A 191 9.87 -6.23 24.08
CA GLY A 191 8.47 -6.42 24.48
C GLY A 191 7.53 -7.07 23.46
N GLY A 192 8.00 -7.36 22.23
CA GLY A 192 7.18 -7.93 21.15
C GLY A 192 7.30 -9.45 21.01
N SER A 193 6.35 -10.09 20.31
CA SER A 193 6.38 -11.53 19.98
C SER A 193 7.43 -11.93 18.94
N GLU A 194 8.21 -10.97 18.44
CA GLU A 194 9.21 -11.16 17.40
C GLU A 194 10.61 -11.12 18.01
N SER A 195 11.45 -12.11 17.69
CA SER A 195 12.80 -12.21 18.23
C SER A 195 13.64 -11.02 17.77
N VAL A 196 13.99 -10.13 18.70
CA VAL A 196 14.85 -8.98 18.44
C VAL A 196 16.19 -9.46 17.87
N ASP A 197 16.50 -9.04 16.65
CA ASP A 197 17.75 -9.38 16.00
C ASP A 197 18.89 -8.50 16.58
N ARG A 198 19.59 -9.03 17.57
CA ARG A 198 20.55 -8.28 18.41
C ARG A 198 21.96 -8.18 17.83
N THR A 199 22.18 -8.50 16.55
CA THR A 199 23.47 -8.49 15.82
C THR A 199 24.74 -8.30 16.70
N PRO A 200 25.08 -9.27 17.59
CA PRO A 200 26.11 -9.12 18.62
C PRO A 200 27.49 -8.78 18.03
N ILE A 201 27.74 -9.30 16.84
CA ILE A 201 29.00 -9.13 16.12
C ILE A 201 29.28 -7.66 15.81
N VAL A 202 28.25 -6.87 15.46
CA VAL A 202 28.41 -5.44 15.14
C VAL A 202 28.76 -4.63 16.38
N GLY A 203 28.11 -4.92 17.51
CA GLY A 203 28.44 -4.29 18.79
C GLY A 203 29.85 -4.64 19.26
N ALA A 204 30.26 -5.91 19.08
CA ALA A 204 31.61 -6.35 19.44
C ALA A 204 32.68 -5.64 18.60
N ILE A 205 32.49 -5.53 17.28
CA ILE A 205 33.40 -4.81 16.38
C ILE A 205 33.48 -3.33 16.77
N ALA A 206 32.34 -2.66 16.98
CA ALA A 206 32.31 -1.25 17.35
C ALA A 206 33.02 -0.98 18.69
N CYS A 207 32.82 -1.83 19.70
CA CYS A 207 33.45 -1.67 21.01
C CYS A 207 34.93 -2.07 21.03
N LEU A 208 35.37 -3.03 20.20
CA LEU A 208 36.77 -3.46 20.13
C LEU A 208 37.65 -2.58 19.23
N THR A 209 37.06 -1.84 18.28
CA THR A 209 37.80 -0.97 17.36
C THR A 209 38.69 0.07 18.08
N PRO A 210 38.20 0.80 19.10
CA PRO A 210 39.03 1.76 19.85
C PRO A 210 40.24 1.10 20.54
N VAL A 211 40.05 -0.10 21.10
CA VAL A 211 41.12 -0.87 21.77
C VAL A 211 42.18 -1.32 20.78
N LEU A 212 41.75 -1.86 19.63
CA LEU A 212 42.68 -2.28 18.58
C LEU A 212 43.49 -1.08 18.07
N LEU A 213 42.85 0.08 17.92
CA LEU A 213 43.50 1.30 17.48
C LEU A 213 44.52 1.83 18.50
N THR A 214 44.20 1.77 19.81
CA THR A 214 45.14 2.15 20.88
C THR A 214 46.29 1.16 21.01
N CYS A 215 46.04 -0.14 20.96
CA CYS A 215 47.10 -1.16 20.97
C CYS A 215 48.04 -1.02 19.77
N MET A 216 47.49 -0.75 18.58
CA MET A 216 48.29 -0.49 17.38
C MET A 216 49.14 0.79 17.52
N GLY A 217 48.58 1.86 18.07
CA GLY A 217 49.30 3.12 18.31
C GLY A 217 50.44 3.00 19.32
N VAL A 218 50.22 2.29 20.44
CA VAL A 218 51.25 2.04 21.46
C VAL A 218 52.35 1.11 20.91
N GLY A 219 51.97 0.06 20.18
CA GLY A 219 52.94 -0.83 19.52
C GLY A 219 53.82 -0.07 18.53
N LEU A 220 53.22 0.77 17.70
CA LEU A 220 53.95 1.59 16.72
C LEU A 220 54.89 2.59 17.41
N ALA A 221 54.44 3.26 18.48
CA ALA A 221 55.30 4.15 19.27
C ALA A 221 56.49 3.43 19.92
N SER A 222 56.33 2.18 20.35
CA SER A 222 57.41 1.36 20.93
C SER A 222 58.48 0.92 19.91
N PHE A 223 58.18 0.97 18.61
CA PHE A 223 59.13 0.64 17.54
C PHE A 223 60.01 1.85 17.14
N PHE A 224 59.55 3.08 17.40
CA PHE A 224 60.23 4.31 16.99
C PHE A 224 60.97 5.03 18.13
N ASN A 225 60.93 4.47 19.34
CA ASN A 225 61.58 4.97 20.56
C ASN A 225 62.67 3.98 20.99
#